data_AF-A0A2N7W2P2-F1
#
_entry.id   AF-A0A2N7W2P2-F1
#
_cell.length_a   1.000
_cell.length_b   1.000
_cell.length_c   1.000
_cell.angle_alpha   90.00
_cell.angle_beta   90.00
_cell.angle_gamma   90.00
#
_symmetry.space_group_name_H-M   'P 1'
#
loop_
_entity.id
_entity.type
_entity.pdbx_description
1 polymer ?
#
loop_
_entity_poly.entity_id
_entity_poly.type
_entity_poly.pdbx_seq_one_letter_code
_entity_poly.pdbx_strand_id
1 'polypeptide(L)'
;MTPDPNRPQEDPKTPDLAHLNDALNHVDTLLSSGNIAVSAAKGILYSLIETLGALVGDPDLPEHTRAGYEGLLETAREMRAKVGK
;
A
#
# COMPACT_ATOMS: atom_id res chain seq x y z
N MET A 1 7.71 -20.02 -27.93
CA MET A 1 8.18 -19.79 -26.55
C MET A 1 7.14 -20.39 -25.63
N THR A 2 7.42 -21.51 -24.99
CA THR A 2 6.52 -22.12 -23.99
C THR A 2 6.70 -21.36 -22.66
N PRO A 3 5.61 -20.92 -22.00
CA PRO A 3 5.73 -20.29 -20.68
C PRO A 3 6.26 -21.31 -19.67
N ASP A 4 7.17 -20.88 -18.81
CA ASP A 4 7.77 -21.71 -17.76
C ASP A 4 6.74 -21.91 -16.62
N PRO A 5 6.37 -23.15 -16.26
CA PRO A 5 5.31 -23.43 -15.29
C PRO A 5 5.69 -23.11 -13.83
N ASN A 6 6.94 -22.72 -13.58
CA ASN A 6 7.45 -22.38 -12.24
C ASN A 6 7.72 -20.88 -12.03
N ARG A 7 7.38 -20.01 -12.98
CA ARG A 7 7.50 -18.57 -12.77
C ARG A 7 6.33 -18.12 -11.88
N PRO A 8 6.56 -17.45 -10.72
CA PRO A 8 5.51 -16.76 -10.01
C PRO A 8 4.86 -15.81 -11.01
N GLN A 9 3.61 -16.09 -11.35
CA GLN A 9 2.87 -15.27 -12.28
C GLN A 9 2.47 -14.03 -11.48
N GLU A 10 3.30 -12.99 -11.56
CA GLU A 10 2.93 -11.68 -11.04
C GLU A 10 1.71 -11.22 -11.84
N ASP A 11 0.53 -11.34 -11.23
CA ASP A 11 -0.70 -10.86 -11.84
C ASP A 11 -0.54 -9.36 -12.06
N PRO A 12 -0.57 -8.87 -13.32
CA PRO A 12 -0.35 -7.44 -13.62
C PRO A 12 -1.45 -6.52 -13.07
N LYS A 13 -2.43 -7.08 -12.37
CA LYS A 13 -3.53 -6.38 -11.70
C LYS A 13 -3.29 -6.15 -10.21
N THR A 14 -2.38 -6.89 -9.59
CA THR A 14 -2.10 -6.75 -8.16
C THR A 14 -0.94 -5.79 -7.99
N PRO A 15 -1.13 -4.62 -7.36
CA PRO A 15 -0.03 -3.69 -7.15
C PRO A 15 1.07 -4.35 -6.31
N ASP A 16 2.30 -4.27 -6.79
CA ASP A 16 3.48 -4.75 -6.07
C ASP A 16 3.57 -4.09 -4.69
N LEU A 17 3.85 -4.90 -3.67
CA LEU A 17 4.09 -4.46 -2.29
C LEU A 17 5.14 -3.34 -2.22
N ALA A 18 6.20 -3.41 -3.04
CA ALA A 18 7.22 -2.38 -3.11
C ALA A 18 6.63 -1.03 -3.57
N HIS A 19 5.74 -1.03 -4.58
CA HIS A 19 5.10 0.20 -5.05
C HIS A 19 4.17 0.82 -4.00
N LEU A 20 3.43 0.00 -3.26
CA LEU A 20 2.55 0.50 -2.19
C LEU A 20 3.36 1.07 -1.03
N ASN A 21 4.46 0.43 -0.66
CA ASN A 21 5.41 0.94 0.32
C ASN A 21 6.03 2.27 -0.12
N ASP A 22 6.47 2.37 -1.37
CA ASP A 22 7.02 3.61 -1.93
C ASP A 22 6.00 4.73 -1.95
N ALA A 23 4.73 4.42 -2.27
CA ALA A 23 3.65 5.40 -2.21
C ALA A 23 3.46 5.95 -0.78
N LEU A 24 3.49 5.09 0.24
CA LEU A 24 3.40 5.52 1.65
C LEU A 24 4.60 6.41 2.03
N ASN A 25 5.82 5.99 1.70
CA ASN A 25 7.03 6.76 1.96
C ASN A 25 7.02 8.12 1.25
N HIS A 26 6.47 8.17 0.04
CA HIS A 26 6.33 9.41 -0.72
C HIS A 26 5.36 10.37 -0.04
N VAL A 27 4.20 9.87 0.42
CA VAL A 27 3.24 10.68 1.18
C VAL A 27 3.86 11.21 2.47
N ASP A 28 4.60 10.37 3.19
CA ASP A 28 5.29 10.77 4.42
C ASP A 28 6.31 11.88 4.16
N THR A 29 7.12 11.72 3.12
CA THR A 29 8.12 12.70 2.69
C THR A 29 7.48 14.03 2.32
N LEU A 30 6.41 14.00 1.52
CA LEU A 30 5.70 15.22 1.12
C LEU A 30 5.07 15.93 2.32
N LEU A 31 4.50 15.17 3.26
CA LEU A 31 3.89 15.74 4.46
C LEU A 31 4.95 16.39 5.36
N SER A 32 6.05 15.68 5.63
CA SER A 32 7.14 16.14 6.47
C SER A 32 7.89 17.35 5.89
N SER A 33 7.95 17.45 4.56
CA SER A 33 8.56 18.59 3.85
C SER A 33 7.61 19.77 3.63
N GLY A 34 6.32 19.64 3.98
CA GLY A 34 5.31 20.67 3.73
C GLY A 34 4.95 20.85 2.25
N ASN A 35 5.32 19.92 1.38
CA ASN A 35 5.08 19.96 -0.06
C ASN A 35 3.70 19.42 -0.47
N ILE A 36 2.90 18.99 0.49
CA ILE A 36 1.50 18.59 0.29
C ILE A 36 0.61 19.21 1.35
N ALA A 37 -0.59 19.61 0.95
CA ALA A 37 -1.62 20.02 1.88
C ALA A 37 -2.04 18.84 2.78
N VAL A 38 -2.22 19.11 4.08
CA VAL A 38 -2.66 18.11 5.07
C VAL A 38 -3.94 17.38 4.65
N SER A 39 -4.89 18.10 4.03
CA SER A 39 -6.13 17.52 3.52
C SER A 39 -5.91 16.56 2.34
N ALA A 40 -5.01 16.90 1.41
CA ALA A 40 -4.66 16.05 0.29
C ALA A 40 -3.93 14.78 0.75
N ALA A 41 -2.98 14.92 1.69
CA ALA A 41 -2.31 13.77 2.30
C ALA A 41 -3.30 12.81 2.98
N LYS A 42 -4.29 13.34 3.73
CA LYS A 42 -5.37 12.53 4.31
C LYS A 42 -6.16 11.78 3.24
N GLY A 43 -6.53 12.44 2.14
CA GLY A 43 -7.24 11.82 1.02
C GLY A 43 -6.46 10.63 0.43
N ILE A 44 -5.18 10.82 0.14
CA ILE A 44 -4.32 9.76 -0.40
C ILE A 44 -4.20 8.60 0.59
N LEU A 45 -4.01 8.88 1.89
CA LEU A 45 -3.95 7.83 2.91
C LEU A 45 -5.25 7.03 3.00
N TYR A 46 -6.42 7.66 2.84
CA TYR A 46 -7.69 6.91 2.77
C TYR A 46 -7.72 5.96 1.57
N SER A 47 -7.32 6.44 0.38
CA SER A 47 -7.25 5.59 -0.82
C SER A 47 -6.28 4.42 -0.66
N LEU A 48 -5.12 4.65 -0.05
CA LEU A 48 -4.12 3.59 0.22
C LEU A 48 -4.65 2.58 1.23
N ILE A 49 -5.28 3.03 2.32
CA ILE A 49 -5.90 2.15 3.32
C ILE A 49 -7.00 1.30 2.71
N GLU A 50 -7.83 1.87 1.84
CA GLU A 50 -8.90 1.13 1.14
C GLU A 50 -8.31 0.07 0.21
N THR A 51 -7.31 0.44 -0.60
CA THR A 51 -6.63 -0.49 -1.53
C THR A 51 -5.96 -1.63 -0.78
N LEU A 52 -5.20 -1.33 0.28
CA LEU A 52 -4.55 -2.33 1.13
C LEU A 52 -5.60 -3.21 1.83
N GLY A 53 -6.70 -2.62 2.31
CA GLY A 53 -7.79 -3.37 2.93
C GLY A 53 -8.48 -4.33 1.96
N ALA A 54 -8.67 -3.93 0.70
CA ALA A 54 -9.22 -4.81 -0.33
C ALA A 54 -8.29 -5.99 -0.64
N LEU A 55 -6.98 -5.75 -0.71
CA LEU A 55 -5.97 -6.81 -0.93
C LEU A 55 -5.90 -7.77 0.26
N VAL A 56 -5.83 -7.25 1.49
CA VAL A 56 -5.86 -8.07 2.72
C VAL A 56 -7.18 -8.83 2.87
N GLY A 57 -8.27 -8.31 2.31
CA GLY A 57 -9.58 -8.97 2.31
C GLY A 57 -9.73 -10.10 1.28
N ASP A 58 -8.79 -10.25 0.34
CA ASP A 58 -8.84 -11.29 -0.68
C ASP A 58 -8.58 -12.68 -0.05
N PRO A 59 -9.55 -13.62 -0.10
CA PRO A 59 -9.38 -14.96 0.45
C PRO A 59 -8.33 -15.79 -0.30
N ASP A 60 -8.05 -15.47 -1.57
CA ASP A 60 -7.11 -16.22 -2.40
C ASP A 60 -5.66 -15.74 -2.23
N LEU A 61 -5.44 -14.65 -1.47
CA LEU A 61 -4.13 -14.08 -1.28
C LEU A 61 -3.19 -15.00 -0.45
N PRO A 62 -1.97 -15.31 -0.93
CA PRO A 62 -1.00 -16.10 -0.20
C PRO A 62 -0.61 -15.46 1.15
N GLU A 63 -0.43 -16.28 2.18
CA GLU A 63 -0.20 -15.81 3.56
C GLU A 63 1.00 -14.87 3.69
N HIS A 64 2.11 -15.19 3.02
CA HIS A 64 3.32 -14.36 3.07
C HIS A 64 3.10 -12.98 2.40
N THR A 65 2.24 -12.91 1.39
CA THR A 65 1.86 -11.66 0.73
C THR A 65 0.86 -10.87 1.58
N ARG A 66 -0.09 -11.57 2.23
CA ARG A 66 -1.06 -11.00 3.16
C ARG A 66 -0.37 -10.28 4.32
N ALA A 67 0.56 -10.94 5.00
CA ALA A 67 1.31 -10.35 6.10
C ALA A 67 2.04 -9.05 5.69
N GLY A 68 2.56 -9.01 4.46
CA GLY A 68 3.19 -7.83 3.89
C GLY A 68 2.21 -6.66 3.72
N TYR A 69 1.04 -6.89 3.12
CA TYR A 69 0.01 -5.86 2.98
C TYR A 69 -0.60 -5.45 4.31
N GLU A 70 -0.73 -6.35 5.28
CA GLU A 70 -1.18 -6.03 6.64
C GLU A 70 -0.22 -5.06 7.35
N GLY A 71 1.10 -5.28 7.22
CA GLY A 71 2.10 -4.36 7.75
C GLY A 71 2.02 -2.96 7.12
N LEU A 72 1.82 -2.89 5.79
CA LEU A 72 1.60 -1.61 5.11
C LEU A 72 0.28 -0.95 5.51
N LEU A 73 -0.79 -1.74 5.70
CA LEU A 73 -2.09 -1.25 6.14
C LEU A 73 -2.03 -0.64 7.55
N GLU A 74 -1.30 -1.28 8.46
CA GLU A 74 -1.03 -0.73 9.79
C GLU A 74 -0.24 0.58 9.70
N THR A 75 0.84 0.60 8.92
CA THR A 75 1.67 1.80 8.69
C THR A 75 0.82 2.97 8.16
N ALA A 76 -0.02 2.72 7.15
CA ALA A 76 -0.91 3.73 6.57
C ALA A 76 -1.92 4.28 7.60
N ARG A 77 -2.49 3.41 8.45
CA ARG A 77 -3.40 3.80 9.53
C ARG A 77 -2.71 4.66 10.59
N GLU A 78 -1.49 4.31 10.96
CA GLU A 78 -0.69 5.11 11.89
C GLU A 78 -0.38 6.50 11.33
N MET A 79 0.10 6.57 10.09
CA MET A 79 0.37 7.85 9.42
C MET A 79 -0.87 8.73 9.44
N ARG A 80 -2.04 8.19 9.04
CA ARG A 80 -3.32 8.91 9.05
C ARG A 80 -3.68 9.44 10.45
N ALA A 81 -3.41 8.66 11.50
CA ALA A 81 -3.69 9.05 12.87
C ALA A 81 -2.77 10.19 13.38
N LYS A 82 -1.59 10.34 12.78
CA LYS A 82 -0.61 11.40 13.07
C LYS A 82 -0.88 12.68 12.24
N VAL A 83 -1.47 12.56 11.04
CA VAL A 83 -1.70 13.71 10.15
C VAL A 83 -2.68 14.74 10.75
N GLY A 84 -2.17 15.95 11.02
CA GLY A 84 -2.97 17.11 11.47
C GLY A 84 -3.40 17.05 12.94
N LYS A 85 -2.72 16.23 13.75
CA LYS A 85 -2.59 16.46 15.20
C LYS A 85 -1.50 17.50 15.44
#